data_AF-A0A4R4NSW6-F1
#
_entry.id   AF-A0A4R4NSW6-F1
#
_cell.length_a   1.000
_cell.length_b   1.000
_cell.length_c   1.000
_cell.angle_alpha   90.00
_cell.angle_beta   90.00
_cell.angle_gamma   90.00
#
_symmetry.space_group_name_H-M   'P 1'
#
loop_
_entity.id
_entity.type
_entity.pdbx_description
1 polymer ?
#
loop_
_entity_poly.entity_id
_entity_poly.type
_entity_poly.pdbx_seq_one_letter_code
_entity_poly.pdbx_strand_id
1 'polypeptide(L)'
;MTAVMLVGDLPATGVLRQVGAIRVTTPSADAAPLFVDQVIRALRTHGAVVVLYPSWKADPAVRLLRLLRGVVQTDRVACVPLDLPPVALSLVADQLAHVAATAAPGVVAGLAPYLAAEVCAGARLTSVAHLDHVKTGLGAHVSSYLPGGAFSVLASPVGDIHRITSARPVQEFARRPGPPVLMLVAQQGGELTWIQQSLAPALGAVSVTPIAVQPLSAEFWGVRKYTEFVAFSGNPHALSWVLSAVPYRPCPWCGESTAAEICPFCGAMRPPADRPAERTRPAEGARPPRPEPPAEFGRAPAEPPLPRATSATRPPQRPPAPASA
;
A
#
# COMPACT_ATOMS: atom_id res chain seq x y z
N MET A 1 -8.83 14.46 19.73
CA MET A 1 -7.71 13.54 19.42
C MET A 1 -8.31 12.22 18.94
N THR A 2 -7.58 11.34 18.27
CA THR A 2 -8.18 10.06 17.82
C THR A 2 -7.48 8.91 18.51
N ALA A 3 -8.23 7.94 19.04
CA ALA A 3 -7.63 6.68 19.50
C ALA A 3 -7.57 5.69 18.34
N VAL A 4 -6.43 5.01 18.20
CA VAL A 4 -6.29 3.87 17.29
C VAL A 4 -6.33 2.60 18.13
N MET A 5 -7.23 1.69 17.78
CA MET A 5 -7.41 0.39 18.45
C MET A 5 -7.11 -0.72 17.45
N LEU A 6 -6.32 -1.73 17.83
CA LEU A 6 -6.12 -2.93 17.02
C LEU A 6 -6.82 -4.11 17.68
N VAL A 7 -7.77 -4.72 16.98
CA VAL A 7 -8.47 -5.94 17.40
C VAL A 7 -7.72 -7.16 16.87
N GLY A 8 -7.32 -8.04 17.79
CA GLY A 8 -6.42 -9.16 17.51
C GLY A 8 -5.46 -9.38 18.67
N ASP A 9 -5.04 -10.63 18.88
CA ASP A 9 -3.90 -10.91 19.77
C ASP A 9 -2.58 -10.53 19.06
N LEU A 10 -2.32 -9.23 19.06
CA LEU A 10 -1.30 -8.56 18.25
C LEU A 10 -0.57 -7.52 19.13
N PRO A 11 0.47 -7.94 19.88
CA PRO A 11 1.21 -7.04 20.76
C PRO A 11 1.96 -5.96 19.98
N ALA A 12 2.21 -4.84 20.65
CA ALA A 12 2.96 -3.74 20.05
C ALA A 12 4.37 -4.17 19.64
N THR A 13 4.88 -3.56 18.57
CA THR A 13 6.23 -3.86 18.06
C THR A 13 7.33 -3.31 18.97
N GLY A 14 7.02 -2.32 19.82
CA GLY A 14 7.97 -1.67 20.72
C GLY A 14 8.92 -0.68 20.04
N VAL A 15 8.75 -0.45 18.74
CA VAL A 15 9.63 0.42 17.93
C VAL A 15 9.26 1.89 18.10
N LEU A 16 7.96 2.20 18.10
CA LEU A 16 7.43 3.54 18.36
C LEU A 16 7.13 3.68 19.86
N ARG A 17 8.16 3.96 20.67
CA ARG A 17 8.13 3.88 22.14
C ARG A 17 7.22 4.89 22.87
N GLN A 18 6.63 5.86 22.18
CA GLN A 18 5.90 6.97 22.83
C GLN A 18 4.38 6.99 22.63
N VAL A 19 3.88 6.47 21.51
CA VAL A 19 2.44 6.41 21.21
C VAL A 19 2.18 5.12 20.44
N GLY A 20 1.41 4.22 21.04
CA GLY A 20 1.05 2.94 20.44
C GLY A 20 -0.46 2.78 20.33
N ALA A 21 -0.90 1.92 19.40
CA ALA A 21 -2.31 1.57 19.30
C ALA A 21 -2.76 0.84 20.58
N ILE A 22 -3.98 1.12 21.03
CA ILE A 22 -4.62 0.36 22.11
C ILE A 22 -4.87 -1.06 21.60
N ARG A 23 -4.29 -2.06 22.27
CA ARG A 23 -4.46 -3.46 21.88
C ARG A 23 -5.71 -4.04 22.51
N VAL A 24 -6.48 -4.74 21.69
CA VAL A 24 -7.70 -5.44 22.11
C VAL A 24 -7.57 -6.87 21.62
N THR A 25 -7.30 -7.79 22.54
CA THR A 25 -7.35 -9.23 22.21
C THR A 25 -8.73 -9.54 21.65
N THR A 26 -8.80 -10.34 20.58
CA THR A 26 -10.09 -10.72 20.00
C THR A 26 -10.97 -11.35 21.08
N PRO A 27 -12.07 -10.70 21.47
CA PRO A 27 -12.95 -11.22 22.51
C PRO A 27 -13.52 -12.58 22.10
N SER A 28 -13.56 -13.54 23.03
CA SER A 28 -14.59 -14.59 22.95
C SER A 28 -15.98 -13.93 23.04
N ALA A 29 -17.05 -14.65 22.74
CA ALA A 29 -18.42 -14.11 22.86
C ALA A 29 -18.67 -13.44 24.22
N ASP A 30 -18.07 -13.96 25.29
CA ASP A 30 -18.19 -13.46 26.67
C ASP A 30 -17.44 -12.14 26.94
N ALA A 31 -16.48 -11.76 26.09
CA ALA A 31 -15.66 -10.56 26.26
C ALA A 31 -16.15 -9.36 25.41
N ALA A 32 -17.26 -9.51 24.69
CA ALA A 32 -17.86 -8.42 23.91
C ALA A 32 -18.23 -7.18 24.75
N PRO A 33 -18.79 -7.29 25.97
CA PRO A 33 -19.07 -6.12 26.80
C PRO A 33 -17.81 -5.32 27.17
N LEU A 34 -16.71 -6.01 27.48
CA LEU A 34 -15.43 -5.37 27.80
C LEU A 34 -14.89 -4.57 26.61
N PHE A 35 -15.03 -5.10 25.40
CA PHE A 35 -14.68 -4.38 24.17
C PHE A 35 -15.49 -3.10 24.02
N VAL A 36 -16.82 -3.18 24.18
CA VAL A 36 -17.72 -2.02 24.09
C VAL A 36 -17.34 -0.96 25.12
N ASP A 37 -17.11 -1.35 26.37
CA ASP A 37 -16.69 -0.44 27.44
C ASP A 37 -15.35 0.24 27.14
N GLN A 38 -14.39 -0.50 26.58
CA GLN A 38 -13.09 0.04 26.19
C GLN A 38 -13.22 1.07 25.07
N VAL A 39 -14.07 0.82 24.08
CA VAL A 39 -14.35 1.80 23.02
C VAL A 39 -15.08 3.03 23.57
N ILE A 40 -16.09 2.85 24.43
CA ILE A 40 -16.82 3.97 25.06
C ILE A 40 -15.86 4.82 25.90
N ARG A 41 -14.92 4.20 26.62
CA ARG A 41 -13.87 4.93 27.34
C ARG A 41 -12.98 5.72 26.37
N ALA A 42 -12.50 5.08 25.30
CA ALA A 42 -11.66 5.74 24.30
C ALA A 42 -12.39 6.91 23.61
N LEU A 43 -13.69 6.76 23.31
CA LEU A 43 -14.51 7.83 22.76
C LEU A 43 -14.64 9.01 23.72
N ARG A 44 -14.86 8.76 25.02
CA ARG A 44 -14.92 9.83 26.03
C ARG A 44 -13.59 10.58 26.18
N THR A 45 -12.47 9.87 26.10
CA THR A 45 -11.13 10.47 26.27
C THR A 45 -10.64 11.19 25.01
N HIS A 46 -10.87 10.62 23.84
CA HIS A 46 -10.27 11.11 22.59
C HIS A 46 -11.28 11.84 21.69
N GLY A 47 -12.53 11.39 21.65
CA GLY A 47 -13.62 11.96 20.84
C GLY A 47 -13.86 11.24 19.50
N ALA A 48 -12.94 10.36 19.09
CA ALA A 48 -13.12 9.44 17.98
C ALA A 48 -12.23 8.21 18.14
N VAL A 49 -12.64 7.09 17.53
CA VAL A 49 -11.91 5.82 17.56
C VAL A 49 -11.78 5.27 16.14
N VAL A 50 -10.59 4.86 15.76
CA VAL A 50 -10.32 4.08 14.54
C VAL A 50 -9.96 2.67 14.96
N VAL A 51 -10.82 1.71 14.63
CA VAL A 51 -10.62 0.28 14.93
C VAL A 51 -10.05 -0.43 13.71
N LEU A 52 -8.83 -0.91 13.85
CA LEU A 52 -8.14 -1.75 12.89
C LEU A 52 -8.40 -3.23 13.21
N TYR A 53 -8.48 -4.06 12.17
CA TYR A 53 -8.58 -5.51 12.33
C TYR A 53 -8.02 -6.23 11.09
N PRO A 54 -7.49 -7.46 11.25
CA PRO A 54 -7.04 -8.26 10.12
C PRO A 54 -8.22 -8.68 9.24
N SER A 55 -8.19 -8.37 7.93
CA SER A 55 -9.26 -8.76 7.00
C SER A 55 -9.38 -10.27 6.83
N TRP A 56 -8.27 -10.99 6.91
CA TRP A 56 -8.21 -12.45 6.80
C TRP A 56 -8.79 -13.18 8.03
N LYS A 57 -9.07 -12.45 9.13
CA LYS A 57 -9.75 -12.96 10.34
C LYS A 57 -10.86 -11.98 10.79
N ALA A 58 -11.64 -11.49 9.82
CA ALA A 58 -12.58 -10.39 10.03
C ALA A 58 -13.81 -10.77 10.88
N ASP A 59 -14.31 -12.00 10.80
CA ASP A 59 -15.62 -12.37 11.34
C ASP A 59 -15.87 -11.97 12.82
N PRO A 60 -14.96 -12.29 13.77
CA PRO A 60 -15.15 -11.86 15.15
C PRO A 60 -15.15 -10.33 15.30
N ALA A 61 -14.22 -9.65 14.63
CA ALA A 61 -14.11 -8.19 14.68
C ALA A 61 -15.35 -7.52 14.09
N VAL A 62 -15.84 -7.97 12.94
CA VAL A 62 -17.03 -7.43 12.29
C VAL A 62 -18.27 -7.61 13.15
N ARG A 63 -18.44 -8.76 13.82
CA ARG A 63 -19.56 -8.99 14.76
C ARG A 63 -19.53 -8.00 15.93
N LEU A 64 -18.37 -7.82 16.53
CA LEU A 64 -18.16 -6.88 17.64
C LEU A 64 -18.40 -5.43 17.21
N LEU A 65 -17.95 -5.06 16.01
CA LEU A 65 -18.13 -3.72 15.46
C LEU A 65 -19.61 -3.43 15.13
N ARG A 66 -20.37 -4.43 14.66
CA ARG A 66 -21.82 -4.31 14.47
C ARG A 66 -22.55 -4.10 15.80
N LEU A 67 -22.20 -4.89 16.82
CA LEU A 67 -22.74 -4.74 18.17
C LEU A 67 -22.46 -3.33 18.72
N LEU A 68 -21.19 -2.92 18.65
CA LEU A 68 -20.72 -1.62 19.09
C LEU A 68 -21.50 -0.46 18.45
N ARG A 69 -21.73 -0.52 17.13
CA ARG A 69 -22.51 0.51 16.42
C ARG A 69 -23.97 0.56 16.90
N GLY A 70 -24.60 -0.58 17.17
CA GLY A 70 -25.96 -0.63 17.71
C GLY A 70 -26.06 -0.06 19.13
N VAL A 71 -25.03 -0.25 19.96
CA VAL A 71 -25.00 0.22 21.35
C VAL A 71 -24.63 1.70 21.45
N VAL A 72 -23.57 2.14 20.77
CA VAL A 72 -23.03 3.50 20.92
C VAL A 72 -23.76 4.51 20.07
N GLN A 73 -24.41 4.08 18.98
CA GLN A 73 -25.19 4.94 18.06
C GLN A 73 -24.43 6.22 17.67
N THR A 74 -23.18 6.07 17.23
CA THR A 74 -22.30 7.18 16.87
C THR A 74 -21.55 6.95 15.56
N ASP A 75 -21.38 8.01 14.80
CA ASP A 75 -20.50 8.05 13.62
C ASP A 75 -19.05 8.43 13.97
N ARG A 76 -18.65 8.32 15.24
CA ARG A 76 -17.28 8.61 15.72
C ARG A 76 -16.40 7.37 15.83
N VAL A 77 -16.88 6.23 15.37
CA VAL A 77 -16.12 4.96 15.30
C VAL A 77 -15.92 4.53 13.86
N ALA A 78 -14.67 4.58 13.41
CA ALA A 78 -14.25 4.02 12.13
C ALA A 78 -13.84 2.55 12.26
N CYS A 79 -14.18 1.76 11.25
CA CYS A 79 -13.79 0.35 11.14
C CYS A 79 -12.95 0.17 9.88
N VAL A 80 -11.69 -0.26 10.02
CA VAL A 80 -10.76 -0.36 8.89
C VAL A 80 -10.13 -1.76 8.84
N PRO A 81 -10.55 -2.61 7.89
CA PRO A 81 -9.88 -3.88 7.62
C PRO A 81 -8.52 -3.64 6.98
N LEU A 82 -7.50 -4.40 7.38
CA LEU A 82 -6.18 -4.41 6.73
C LEU A 82 -5.76 -5.84 6.41
N ASP A 83 -5.30 -6.04 5.18
CA ASP A 83 -4.83 -7.34 4.67
C ASP A 83 -3.30 -7.43 4.83
N LEU A 84 -2.86 -7.52 6.08
CA LEU A 84 -1.44 -7.53 6.46
C LEU A 84 -1.11 -8.74 7.33
N PRO A 85 0.13 -9.24 7.24
CA PRO A 85 0.64 -10.20 8.21
C PRO A 85 0.79 -9.55 9.60
N PRO A 86 0.73 -10.32 10.70
CA PRO A 86 0.67 -9.80 12.07
C PRO A 86 1.72 -8.75 12.46
N VAL A 87 2.99 -8.95 12.10
CA VAL A 87 4.07 -8.00 12.42
C VAL A 87 3.85 -6.67 11.71
N ALA A 88 3.48 -6.72 10.43
CA ALA A 88 3.19 -5.52 9.63
C ALA A 88 1.93 -4.80 10.12
N LEU A 89 0.89 -5.54 10.48
CA LEU A 89 -0.34 -4.99 11.04
C LEU A 89 -0.08 -4.28 12.37
N SER A 90 0.73 -4.88 13.26
CA SER A 90 1.12 -4.26 14.53
C SER A 90 1.92 -2.98 14.33
N LEU A 91 2.85 -2.95 13.36
CA LEU A 91 3.61 -1.75 12.98
C LEU A 91 2.71 -0.63 12.43
N VAL A 92 1.87 -0.94 11.45
CA VAL A 92 0.97 0.07 10.83
C VAL A 92 0.01 0.64 11.87
N ALA A 93 -0.48 -0.17 12.80
CA ALA A 93 -1.29 0.30 13.92
C ALA A 93 -0.54 1.31 14.81
N ASP A 94 0.73 1.05 15.15
CA ASP A 94 1.56 1.98 15.93
C ASP A 94 1.84 3.28 15.14
N GLN A 95 2.12 3.19 13.84
CA GLN A 95 2.31 4.37 12.97
C GLN A 95 1.05 5.23 12.90
N LEU A 96 -0.12 4.61 12.76
CA LEU A 96 -1.40 5.32 12.76
C LEU A 96 -1.68 5.97 14.12
N ALA A 97 -1.36 5.30 15.23
CA ALA A 97 -1.50 5.87 16.57
C ALA A 97 -0.62 7.11 16.75
N HIS A 98 0.60 7.08 16.22
CA HIS A 98 1.49 8.25 16.20
C HIS A 98 0.89 9.42 15.40
N VAL A 99 0.36 9.16 14.20
CA VAL A 99 -0.28 10.19 13.36
C VAL A 99 -1.59 10.73 13.98
N ALA A 100 -2.33 9.88 14.71
CA ALA A 100 -3.60 10.23 15.34
C ALA A 100 -3.48 11.30 16.45
N ALA A 101 -2.26 11.60 16.90
CA ALA A 101 -1.99 12.70 17.81
C ALA A 101 -2.25 14.08 17.19
N THR A 102 -2.10 14.22 15.87
CA THR A 102 -2.19 15.51 15.15
C THR A 102 -3.19 15.51 14.00
N ALA A 103 -3.63 14.34 13.52
CA ALA A 103 -4.54 14.21 12.40
C ALA A 103 -6.02 14.06 12.80
N ALA A 104 -6.91 14.53 11.93
CA ALA A 104 -8.35 14.32 12.06
C ALA A 104 -8.73 12.83 11.95
N PRO A 105 -9.85 12.38 12.54
CA PRO A 105 -10.23 10.96 12.55
C PRO A 105 -10.39 10.35 11.15
N GLY A 106 -11.06 11.06 10.24
CA GLY A 106 -11.19 10.67 8.83
C GLY A 106 -9.86 10.50 8.10
N VAL A 107 -8.87 11.35 8.44
CA VAL A 107 -7.53 11.33 7.85
C VAL A 107 -6.77 10.10 8.33
N VAL A 108 -6.81 9.79 9.64
CA VAL A 108 -6.21 8.59 10.22
C VAL A 108 -6.80 7.32 9.58
N ALA A 109 -8.14 7.23 9.53
CA ALA A 109 -8.80 6.07 8.94
C ALA A 109 -8.50 5.91 7.44
N GLY A 110 -8.46 7.03 6.70
CA GLY A 110 -8.15 7.04 5.27
C GLY A 110 -6.68 6.74 4.95
N LEU A 111 -5.75 7.02 5.86
CA LEU A 111 -4.31 6.80 5.69
C LEU A 111 -3.92 5.32 5.81
N ALA A 112 -4.68 4.53 6.56
CA ALA A 112 -4.38 3.14 6.89
C ALA A 112 -4.04 2.23 5.67
N PRO A 113 -4.85 2.17 4.60
CA PRO A 113 -4.51 1.35 3.43
C PRO A 113 -3.27 1.84 2.68
N TYR A 114 -2.96 3.14 2.73
CA TYR A 114 -1.75 3.68 2.11
C TYR A 114 -0.50 3.28 2.88
N LEU A 115 -0.52 3.36 4.22
CA LEU A 115 0.59 2.86 5.04
C LEU A 115 0.80 1.36 4.86
N ALA A 116 -0.28 0.59 4.76
CA ALA A 116 -0.19 -0.83 4.44
C ALA A 116 0.53 -1.08 3.10
N ALA A 117 0.29 -0.24 2.08
CA ALA A 117 0.94 -0.34 0.78
C ALA A 117 2.40 0.13 0.75
N GLU A 118 2.86 0.88 1.76
CA GLU A 118 4.25 1.35 1.86
C GLU A 118 5.19 0.35 2.56
N VAL A 119 4.65 -0.68 3.22
CA VAL A 119 5.47 -1.70 3.87
C VAL A 119 5.69 -2.91 2.95
N CYS A 120 6.90 -3.46 3.01
CA CYS A 120 7.24 -4.74 2.39
C CYS A 120 7.23 -5.80 3.49
N ALA A 121 6.24 -6.69 3.48
CA ALA A 121 6.03 -7.66 4.56
C ALA A 121 5.95 -9.09 4.01
N GLY A 122 6.55 -10.02 4.74
CA GLY A 122 6.69 -11.38 4.28
C GLY A 122 7.21 -12.33 5.34
N ALA A 123 7.49 -13.57 4.94
CA ALA A 123 8.12 -14.55 5.79
C ALA A 123 8.99 -15.53 5.00
N ARG A 124 9.99 -16.07 5.70
CA ARG A 124 10.66 -17.30 5.29
C ARG A 124 9.93 -18.50 5.88
N LEU A 125 9.45 -19.39 5.02
CA LEU A 125 8.69 -20.58 5.40
C LEU A 125 9.41 -21.87 4.97
N THR A 126 9.09 -22.97 5.64
CA THR A 126 9.55 -24.33 5.25
C THR A 126 8.50 -25.08 4.41
N SER A 127 7.28 -24.54 4.33
CA SER A 127 6.18 -25.07 3.54
C SER A 127 5.22 -23.93 3.22
N VAL A 128 4.53 -24.05 2.09
CA VAL A 128 3.46 -23.14 1.64
C VAL A 128 2.14 -23.89 1.43
N ALA A 129 2.03 -25.12 1.93
CA ALA A 129 0.88 -26.01 1.68
C ALA A 129 -0.44 -25.52 2.29
N HIS A 130 -0.38 -24.67 3.32
CA HIS A 130 -1.55 -24.12 4.03
C HIS A 130 -1.54 -22.59 4.02
N LEU A 131 -0.99 -21.99 2.96
CA LEU A 131 -0.88 -20.54 2.84
C LEU A 131 -2.17 -19.95 2.27
N ASP A 132 -3.19 -19.79 3.12
CA ASP A 132 -4.54 -19.39 2.70
C ASP A 132 -4.72 -17.87 2.56
N HIS A 133 -3.83 -17.08 3.17
CA HIS A 133 -4.03 -15.64 3.35
C HIS A 133 -3.17 -14.76 2.44
N VAL A 134 -2.32 -15.35 1.59
CA VAL A 134 -1.49 -14.60 0.63
C VAL A 134 -2.11 -14.70 -0.76
N LYS A 135 -2.67 -13.59 -1.23
CA LYS A 135 -3.24 -13.49 -2.58
C LYS A 135 -2.11 -13.37 -3.60
N THR A 136 -1.75 -14.47 -4.24
CA THR A 136 -0.84 -14.46 -5.39
C THR A 136 -1.61 -14.14 -6.66
N GLY A 137 -1.01 -13.39 -7.58
CA GLY A 137 -1.59 -13.18 -8.90
C GLY A 137 -1.72 -14.51 -9.66
N LEU A 138 -2.80 -14.65 -10.46
CA LEU A 138 -2.98 -15.74 -11.42
C LEU A 138 -1.71 -15.87 -12.29
N GLY A 139 -0.86 -16.85 -11.98
CA GLY A 139 0.40 -17.03 -12.71
C GLY A 139 1.50 -17.77 -11.95
N ALA A 140 1.49 -17.76 -10.61
CA ALA A 140 2.40 -18.61 -9.82
C ALA A 140 1.81 -20.02 -9.69
N HIS A 141 1.66 -20.74 -10.81
CA HIS A 141 1.53 -22.19 -10.76
C HIS A 141 2.79 -22.72 -10.08
N VAL A 142 2.65 -23.10 -8.82
CA VAL A 142 3.66 -23.74 -7.96
C VAL A 142 3.94 -25.13 -8.53
N SER A 143 4.61 -25.21 -9.67
CA SER A 143 4.78 -26.44 -10.43
C SER A 143 5.92 -27.33 -9.92
N SER A 144 6.40 -27.16 -8.68
CA SER A 144 7.53 -27.95 -8.18
C SER A 144 7.46 -28.18 -6.66
N TYR A 145 6.42 -28.87 -6.19
CA TYR A 145 6.34 -29.39 -4.82
C TYR A 145 7.30 -30.56 -4.63
N LEU A 146 8.57 -30.26 -4.39
CA LEU A 146 9.50 -31.20 -3.74
C LEU A 146 9.56 -30.87 -2.24
N PRO A 147 9.29 -31.83 -1.35
CA PRO A 147 9.41 -31.62 0.09
C PRO A 147 10.84 -31.20 0.48
N GLY A 148 10.96 -30.34 1.50
CA GLY A 148 12.25 -29.95 2.10
C GLY A 148 12.86 -28.63 1.60
N GLY A 149 12.16 -27.83 0.80
CA GLY A 149 12.60 -26.49 0.38
C GLY A 149 12.32 -25.38 1.40
N ALA A 150 13.03 -24.25 1.28
CA ALA A 150 12.67 -23.00 1.94
C ALA A 150 12.03 -22.04 0.94
N PHE A 151 11.06 -21.25 1.40
CA PHE A 151 10.28 -20.33 0.59
C PHE A 151 10.37 -18.93 1.18
N SER A 152 10.55 -17.94 0.31
CA SER A 152 10.34 -16.53 0.61
C SER A 152 8.95 -16.16 0.13
N VAL A 153 8.10 -15.71 1.04
CA VAL A 153 6.72 -15.33 0.75
C VAL A 153 6.56 -13.85 1.07
N LEU A 154 6.09 -13.07 0.11
CA LEU A 154 5.63 -11.70 0.32
C LEU A 154 4.10 -11.70 0.44
N ALA A 155 3.60 -10.99 1.44
CA ALA A 155 2.18 -10.74 1.65
C ALA A 155 1.80 -9.29 1.34
N SER A 156 2.75 -8.36 1.43
CA SER A 156 2.53 -6.92 1.15
C SER A 156 3.77 -6.32 0.48
N PRO A 157 3.61 -5.35 -0.45
CA PRO A 157 2.33 -4.82 -0.95
C PRO A 157 1.66 -5.69 -2.02
N VAL A 158 2.41 -6.61 -2.63
CA VAL A 158 1.90 -7.55 -3.64
C VAL A 158 2.30 -8.95 -3.21
N GLY A 159 1.34 -9.88 -3.24
CA GLY A 159 1.57 -11.26 -2.85
C GLY A 159 2.45 -12.00 -3.87
N ASP A 160 3.51 -12.65 -3.40
CA ASP A 160 4.44 -13.39 -4.24
C ASP A 160 5.09 -14.54 -3.44
N ILE A 161 5.39 -15.66 -4.12
CA ILE A 161 5.98 -16.85 -3.53
C ILE A 161 7.20 -17.24 -4.35
N HIS A 162 8.36 -17.27 -3.69
CA HIS A 162 9.64 -17.61 -4.30
C HIS A 162 10.30 -18.76 -3.57
N ARG A 163 10.79 -19.75 -4.31
CA ARG A 163 11.61 -20.82 -3.73
C ARG A 163 13.05 -20.34 -3.57
N ILE A 164 13.55 -20.39 -2.33
CA ILE A 164 14.93 -20.01 -2.01
C ILE A 164 15.87 -21.09 -2.54
N THR A 165 16.80 -20.69 -3.39
CA THR A 165 17.86 -21.55 -3.94
C THR A 165 19.19 -20.79 -3.93
N SER A 166 20.32 -21.49 -4.03
CA SER A 166 21.64 -20.84 -4.09
C SER A 166 21.79 -19.90 -5.28
N ALA A 167 21.14 -20.19 -6.41
CA ALA A 167 21.17 -19.34 -7.61
C ALA A 167 20.25 -18.11 -7.50
N ARG A 168 19.15 -18.22 -6.75
CA ARG A 168 18.20 -17.13 -6.49
C ARG A 168 17.84 -17.12 -5.01
N PRO A 169 18.67 -16.52 -4.15
CA PRO A 169 18.45 -16.53 -2.71
C PRO A 169 17.32 -15.60 -2.27
N VAL A 170 17.00 -14.56 -3.04
CA VAL A 170 15.95 -13.58 -2.75
C VAL A 170 15.11 -13.36 -4.02
N GLN A 171 13.82 -13.07 -3.84
CA GLN A 171 12.93 -12.71 -4.92
C GLN A 171 13.13 -11.27 -5.39
N GLU A 172 12.56 -10.94 -6.55
CA GLU A 172 12.50 -9.56 -7.01
C GLU A 172 11.39 -8.80 -6.28
N PHE A 173 11.64 -7.54 -5.96
CA PHE A 173 10.67 -6.68 -5.27
C PHE A 173 10.11 -5.68 -6.26
N ALA A 174 8.82 -5.82 -6.58
CA ALA A 174 8.11 -4.85 -7.40
C ALA A 174 8.12 -3.44 -6.76
N ARG A 175 8.13 -3.38 -5.43
CA ARG A 175 8.22 -2.15 -4.65
C ARG A 175 9.13 -2.35 -3.45
N ARG A 176 9.98 -1.36 -3.19
CA ARG A 176 10.85 -1.32 -2.02
C ARG A 176 10.47 -0.13 -1.13
N PRO A 177 10.56 -0.26 0.20
CA PRO A 177 10.40 0.88 1.09
C PRO A 177 11.46 1.96 0.81
N GLY A 178 11.12 3.22 1.03
CA GLY A 178 12.07 4.33 0.87
C GLY A 178 13.20 4.31 1.91
N PRO A 179 14.44 4.74 1.56
CA PRO A 179 15.56 4.73 2.48
C PRO A 179 15.45 5.79 3.60
N PRO A 180 16.10 5.57 4.77
CA PRO A 180 16.76 4.33 5.16
C PRO A 180 15.72 3.23 5.43
N VAL A 181 15.99 2.00 4.98
CA VAL A 181 15.07 0.87 5.20
C VAL A 181 15.37 0.24 6.55
N LEU A 182 14.36 0.16 7.42
CA LEU A 182 14.43 -0.55 8.70
C LEU A 182 13.63 -1.84 8.57
N MET A 183 14.06 -2.90 9.26
CA MET A 183 13.35 -4.18 9.24
C MET A 183 13.11 -4.70 10.65
N LEU A 184 11.88 -5.15 10.93
CA LEU A 184 11.54 -5.89 12.14
C LEU A 184 11.37 -7.36 11.80
N VAL A 185 11.80 -8.24 12.72
CA VAL A 185 11.77 -9.68 12.50
C VAL A 185 11.22 -10.40 13.72
N ALA A 186 10.22 -11.26 13.51
CA ALA A 186 9.69 -12.17 14.50
C ALA A 186 9.94 -13.61 14.04
N GLN A 187 10.55 -14.43 14.90
CA GLN A 187 10.91 -15.80 14.56
C GLN A 187 10.34 -16.78 15.57
N GLN A 188 9.70 -17.83 15.07
CA GLN A 188 9.28 -18.98 15.87
C GLN A 188 9.85 -20.23 15.22
N GLY A 189 10.95 -20.77 15.74
CA GLY A 189 11.58 -21.99 15.20
C GLY A 189 12.02 -21.92 13.72
N GLY A 190 11.99 -20.74 13.11
CA GLY A 190 12.46 -20.44 11.75
C GLY A 190 13.97 -20.22 11.68
N GLU A 191 14.43 -19.61 10.61
CA GLU A 191 15.85 -19.38 10.30
C GLU A 191 16.06 -17.88 10.02
N LEU A 192 16.93 -17.22 10.79
CA LEU A 192 17.17 -15.77 10.77
C LEU A 192 18.37 -15.36 9.90
N THR A 193 19.29 -16.31 9.68
CA THR A 193 20.53 -16.15 8.95
C THR A 193 20.27 -15.70 7.51
N TRP A 194 19.29 -16.28 6.81
CA TRP A 194 18.83 -15.86 5.49
C TRP A 194 18.28 -14.43 5.49
N ILE A 195 17.54 -14.04 6.54
CA ILE A 195 17.04 -12.66 6.67
C ILE A 195 18.22 -11.69 6.73
N GLN A 196 19.21 -11.99 7.58
CA GLN A 196 20.35 -11.10 7.82
C GLN A 196 21.34 -11.06 6.65
N GLN A 197 21.61 -12.20 6.01
CA GLN A 197 22.68 -12.35 5.02
C GLN A 197 22.19 -12.19 3.58
N SER A 198 20.90 -12.38 3.31
CA SER A 198 20.36 -12.34 1.94
C SER A 198 19.26 -11.29 1.79
N LEU A 199 18.20 -11.38 2.59
CA LEU A 199 17.04 -10.50 2.43
C LEU A 199 17.34 -9.04 2.79
N ALA A 200 17.93 -8.79 3.96
CA ALA A 200 18.21 -7.45 4.45
C ALA A 200 19.10 -6.65 3.47
N PRO A 201 20.22 -7.21 2.95
CA PRO A 201 21.02 -6.53 1.93
C PRO A 201 20.24 -6.28 0.62
N ALA A 202 19.43 -7.24 0.16
CA ALA A 202 18.67 -7.10 -1.07
C ALA A 202 17.62 -5.97 -1.02
N LEU A 203 17.04 -5.73 0.17
CA LEU A 203 16.13 -4.61 0.43
C LEU A 203 16.85 -3.31 0.77
N GLY A 204 18.18 -3.33 0.96
CA GLY A 204 18.95 -2.17 1.43
C GLY A 204 18.64 -1.79 2.88
N ALA A 205 18.27 -2.77 3.71
CA ALA A 205 17.97 -2.54 5.12
C ALA A 205 19.24 -2.15 5.89
N VAL A 206 19.19 -1.01 6.57
CA VAL A 206 20.29 -0.50 7.40
C VAL A 206 20.25 -1.07 8.81
N SER A 207 19.10 -1.61 9.24
CA SER A 207 18.95 -2.28 10.52
C SER A 207 17.95 -3.43 10.44
N VAL A 208 18.21 -4.45 11.26
CA VAL A 208 17.33 -5.59 11.47
C VAL A 208 17.11 -5.75 12.97
N THR A 209 15.89 -5.54 13.43
CA THR A 209 15.53 -5.55 14.85
C THR A 209 14.64 -6.75 15.16
N PRO A 210 15.11 -7.71 15.97
CA PRO A 210 14.25 -8.78 16.47
C PRO A 210 13.16 -8.21 17.39
N ILE A 211 11.95 -8.75 17.26
CA ILE A 211 10.81 -8.42 18.11
C ILE A 211 10.15 -9.69 18.66
N ALA A 212 9.25 -9.51 19.63
CA ALA A 212 8.45 -10.61 20.14
C ALA A 212 7.57 -11.22 19.03
N VAL A 213 7.38 -12.54 19.12
CA VAL A 213 6.48 -13.28 18.24
C VAL A 213 5.06 -12.75 18.38
N GLN A 214 4.37 -12.57 17.24
CA GLN A 214 2.96 -12.22 17.23
C GLN A 214 2.13 -13.52 17.32
N PRO A 215 1.21 -13.66 18.30
CA PRO A 215 0.43 -14.88 18.50
C PRO A 215 -0.34 -15.37 17.26
N LEU A 216 -0.78 -14.44 16.42
CA LEU A 216 -1.53 -14.74 15.19
C LEU A 216 -0.67 -15.14 13.98
N SER A 217 0.66 -15.09 14.06
CA SER A 217 1.55 -15.36 12.91
C SER A 217 1.51 -16.82 12.45
N ALA A 218 1.46 -17.78 13.37
CA ALA A 218 1.42 -19.20 12.99
C ALA A 218 0.12 -19.55 12.22
N GLU A 219 -0.99 -18.91 12.61
CA GLU A 219 -2.26 -19.02 11.89
C GLU A 219 -2.17 -18.35 10.51
N PHE A 220 -1.66 -17.11 10.45
CA PHE A 220 -1.53 -16.38 9.19
C PHE A 220 -0.67 -17.12 8.14
N TRP A 221 0.47 -17.66 8.55
CA TRP A 221 1.40 -18.35 7.65
C TRP A 221 1.07 -19.83 7.41
N GLY A 222 0.09 -20.39 8.13
CA GLY A 222 -0.27 -21.81 8.04
C GLY A 222 0.82 -22.77 8.52
N VAL A 223 1.84 -22.28 9.24
CA VAL A 223 2.98 -23.08 9.72
C VAL A 223 3.42 -22.65 11.12
N ARG A 224 3.91 -23.62 11.91
CA ARG A 224 4.45 -23.36 13.26
C ARG A 224 5.89 -22.86 13.27
N LYS A 225 6.63 -23.07 12.17
CA LYS A 225 8.02 -22.65 12.02
C LYS A 225 8.13 -21.59 10.92
N TYR A 226 8.48 -20.37 11.31
CA TYR A 226 8.59 -19.25 10.37
C TYR A 226 9.58 -18.20 10.89
N THR A 227 10.02 -17.37 9.96
CA THR A 227 10.67 -16.09 10.25
C THR A 227 9.91 -15.01 9.49
N GLU A 228 9.06 -14.27 10.19
CA GLU A 228 8.27 -13.17 9.64
C GLU A 228 9.05 -11.86 9.71
N PHE A 229 8.91 -11.03 8.69
CA PHE A 229 9.53 -9.72 8.65
C PHE A 229 8.57 -8.65 8.13
N VAL A 230 8.86 -7.40 8.51
CA VAL A 230 8.35 -6.21 7.84
C VAL A 230 9.49 -5.24 7.63
N ALA A 231 9.64 -4.75 6.41
CA ALA A 231 10.55 -3.68 6.04
C ALA A 231 9.75 -2.41 5.73
N PHE A 232 10.23 -1.28 6.23
CA PHE A 232 9.57 0.02 6.13
C PHE A 232 10.60 1.15 6.10
N SER A 233 10.18 2.35 5.70
CA SER A 233 11.07 3.52 5.73
C SER A 233 11.25 4.04 7.15
N GLY A 234 12.50 4.19 7.58
CA GLY A 234 12.91 4.90 8.79
C GLY A 234 13.10 6.40 8.59
N ASN A 235 12.76 6.94 7.42
CA ASN A 235 12.85 8.37 7.18
C ASN A 235 11.81 9.11 8.05
N PRO A 236 12.20 10.11 8.85
CA PRO A 236 11.27 10.86 9.71
C PRO A 236 10.15 11.55 8.93
N HIS A 237 10.35 11.83 7.64
CA HIS A 237 9.35 12.45 6.76
C HIS A 237 8.47 11.45 6.00
N ALA A 238 8.76 10.14 6.04
CA ALA A 238 8.01 9.14 5.27
C ALA A 238 6.51 9.21 5.56
N LEU A 239 6.11 9.23 6.83
CA LEU A 239 4.69 9.33 7.21
C LEU A 239 4.05 10.63 6.71
N SER A 240 4.76 11.75 6.80
CA SER A 240 4.26 13.05 6.33
C SER A 240 4.08 13.10 4.81
N TRP A 241 4.94 12.42 4.04
CA TRP A 241 4.81 12.32 2.59
C TRP A 241 3.62 11.45 2.18
N VAL A 242 3.41 10.32 2.85
CA VAL A 242 2.21 9.50 2.59
C VAL A 242 0.96 10.30 2.93
N LEU A 243 0.96 10.99 4.08
CA LEU A 243 -0.14 11.84 4.51
C LEU A 243 -0.47 12.93 3.49
N SER A 244 0.53 13.61 2.91
CA SER A 244 0.27 14.68 1.92
C SER A 244 -0.13 14.17 0.54
N ALA A 245 0.23 12.94 0.18
CA ALA A 245 -0.09 12.35 -1.13
C ALA A 245 -1.53 11.82 -1.23
N VAL A 246 -2.23 11.67 -0.10
CA VAL A 246 -3.55 11.04 -0.06
C VAL A 246 -4.67 12.06 -0.36
N PRO A 247 -5.58 11.77 -1.32
CA PRO A 247 -6.63 12.71 -1.74
C PRO A 247 -7.85 12.68 -0.80
N TYR A 248 -7.73 13.24 0.40
CA TYR A 248 -8.83 13.35 1.35
C TYR A 248 -9.94 14.27 0.85
N ARG A 249 -11.21 13.85 1.05
CA ARG A 249 -12.39 14.70 0.80
C ARG A 249 -13.44 14.45 1.89
N PRO A 250 -14.25 15.45 2.24
CA PRO A 250 -15.33 15.27 3.21
C PRO A 250 -16.36 14.25 2.71
N CYS A 251 -16.80 13.37 3.60
CA CYS A 251 -17.93 12.49 3.35
C CYS A 251 -19.21 13.35 3.19
N PRO A 252 -20.04 13.14 2.14
CA PRO A 252 -21.25 13.93 1.94
C PRO A 252 -22.33 13.68 3.00
N TRP A 253 -22.22 12.59 3.77
CA TRP A 253 -23.18 12.24 4.82
C TRP A 253 -22.75 12.75 6.19
N CYS A 254 -21.61 12.29 6.70
CA CYS A 254 -21.15 12.63 8.06
C CYS A 254 -20.11 13.76 8.11
N GLY A 255 -19.65 14.28 6.98
CA GLY A 255 -18.68 15.38 6.91
C GLY A 255 -17.21 14.99 7.16
N GLU A 256 -16.91 13.79 7.66
CA GLU A 256 -15.54 13.37 7.94
C GLU A 256 -14.67 13.29 6.68
N SER A 257 -13.51 13.93 6.71
CA SER A 257 -12.55 13.95 5.59
C SER A 257 -11.78 12.65 5.50
N THR A 258 -12.05 11.84 4.49
CA THR A 258 -11.42 10.52 4.30
C THR A 258 -11.02 10.28 2.86
N ALA A 259 -10.14 9.31 2.64
CA ALA A 259 -9.71 8.87 1.31
C ALA A 259 -10.42 7.58 0.84
N ALA A 260 -11.15 6.92 1.74
CA ALA A 260 -11.86 5.69 1.42
C ALA A 260 -13.07 5.95 0.51
N GLU A 261 -13.38 4.99 -0.37
CA GLU A 261 -14.56 4.98 -1.23
C GLU A 261 -15.85 4.77 -0.42
N ILE A 262 -15.80 3.89 0.58
CA ILE A 262 -16.86 3.71 1.59
C ILE A 262 -16.38 4.40 2.86
N CYS A 263 -17.16 5.35 3.38
CA CYS A 263 -16.77 6.08 4.59
C CYS A 263 -16.63 5.11 5.77
N PRO A 264 -15.45 5.04 6.43
CA PRO A 264 -15.21 4.04 7.47
C PRO A 264 -16.03 4.30 8.74
N PHE A 265 -16.56 5.52 8.90
CA PHE A 265 -17.39 5.94 10.03
C PHE A 265 -18.86 5.57 9.82
N CYS A 266 -19.55 6.23 8.88
CA CYS A 266 -20.99 6.06 8.65
C CYS A 266 -21.36 4.98 7.61
N GLY A 267 -20.39 4.47 6.84
CA GLY A 267 -20.64 3.46 5.79
C GLY A 267 -21.23 4.02 4.50
N ALA A 268 -21.44 5.33 4.38
CA ALA A 268 -21.91 5.94 3.14
C ALA A 268 -20.90 5.71 2.01
N MET A 269 -21.38 5.18 0.89
CA MET A 269 -20.60 5.06 -0.35
C MET A 269 -20.43 6.45 -0.95
N ARG A 270 -19.20 6.77 -1.35
CA ARG A 270 -18.92 7.99 -2.09
C ARG A 270 -19.07 7.72 -3.58
N PRO A 271 -19.75 8.62 -4.32
CA PRO A 271 -19.66 8.59 -5.76
C PRO A 271 -18.18 8.73 -6.16
N PRO A 272 -17.74 8.06 -7.24
CA PRO A 272 -16.41 8.27 -7.80
C PRO A 272 -16.21 9.77 -7.99
N ALA A 273 -15.02 10.28 -7.64
CA ALA A 273 -14.71 11.65 -7.99
C ALA A 273 -14.88 11.80 -9.51
N ASP A 274 -15.60 12.84 -9.96
CA ASP A 274 -15.64 13.18 -11.38
C ASP A 274 -14.20 13.18 -11.88
N ARG A 275 -13.86 12.20 -12.73
CA ARG A 275 -12.65 12.31 -13.52
C ARG A 275 -12.82 13.64 -14.25
N PRO A 276 -11.80 14.53 -14.27
CA PRO A 276 -11.86 15.69 -15.14
C PRO A 276 -12.27 15.14 -16.49
N ALA A 277 -13.45 15.55 -16.97
CA ALA A 277 -13.95 15.10 -18.26
C ALA A 277 -12.78 15.28 -19.20
N GLU A 278 -12.26 14.18 -19.73
CA GLU A 278 -11.19 14.21 -20.69
C GLU A 278 -11.70 15.14 -21.76
N ARG A 279 -11.16 16.38 -21.76
CA ARG A 279 -11.62 17.43 -22.65
C ARG A 279 -11.48 16.81 -24.01
N THR A 280 -12.62 16.42 -24.57
CA THR A 280 -12.69 15.84 -25.89
C THR A 280 -11.99 16.88 -26.73
N ARG A 281 -10.77 16.57 -27.21
CA ARG A 281 -10.09 17.48 -28.12
C ARG A 281 -11.13 17.75 -29.20
N PRO A 282 -11.49 19.01 -29.49
CA PRO A 282 -12.34 19.30 -30.62
C PRO A 282 -11.77 18.53 -31.80
N ALA A 283 -12.60 17.70 -32.43
CA ALA A 283 -12.18 16.89 -33.56
C ALA A 283 -11.50 17.82 -34.56
N GLU A 284 -10.18 17.69 -34.68
CA GLU A 284 -9.39 18.41 -35.68
C GLU A 284 -9.72 17.76 -37.02
N GLY A 285 -10.80 18.24 -37.62
CA GLY A 285 -11.44 17.54 -38.74
C GLY A 285 -12.67 18.25 -39.29
N ALA A 286 -12.73 19.58 -39.22
CA ALA A 286 -13.62 20.36 -40.06
C ALA A 286 -12.84 21.55 -40.63
N ARG A 287 -12.10 21.28 -41.71
CA ARG A 287 -11.55 22.34 -42.55
C ARG A 287 -12.74 23.11 -43.13
N PRO A 288 -12.87 24.43 -42.89
CA PRO A 288 -13.95 25.19 -43.51
C PRO A 288 -13.80 25.16 -45.04
N PRO A 289 -14.91 25.12 -45.79
CA PRO A 289 -14.86 25.13 -47.24
C PRO A 289 -14.16 26.40 -47.72
N ARG A 290 -13.26 26.22 -48.69
CA ARG A 290 -12.52 27.30 -49.33
C ARG A 290 -13.50 28.21 -50.07
N PRO A 291 -13.39 29.54 -50.01
CA PRO A 291 -14.23 30.42 -50.83
C PRO A 291 -13.94 30.18 -52.31
N GLU A 292 -14.99 30.08 -53.12
CA GLU A 292 -14.88 30.04 -54.58
C GLU A 292 -14.23 31.32 -55.11
N PRO A 293 -13.33 31.23 -56.11
CA PRO A 293 -12.73 32.40 -56.72
C PRO A 293 -13.77 33.15 -57.59
N PRO A 294 -13.70 34.49 -57.69
CA PRO A 294 -14.55 35.25 -58.60
C PRO A 294 -14.20 34.94 -60.06
N ALA A 295 -15.23 34.93 -60.91
CA ALA A 295 -15.11 34.76 -62.34
C ALA A 295 -14.22 35.85 -62.99
N GLU A 296 -13.27 35.42 -63.80
CA GLU A 296 -12.35 36.26 -64.56
C GLU A 296 -13.10 37.12 -65.59
N PHE A 297 -12.90 38.45 -65.52
CA PHE A 297 -13.00 39.35 -66.67
C PHE A 297 -11.67 40.08 -66.82
N GLY A 298 -11.11 40.02 -68.03
CA GLY A 298 -10.08 40.95 -68.49
C GLY A 298 -8.69 40.35 -68.68
N ARG A 299 -8.41 39.94 -69.92
CA ARG A 299 -7.07 39.62 -70.43
C ARG A 299 -6.15 40.85 -70.36
N ALA A 300 -4.91 40.65 -69.94
CA ALA A 300 -3.73 41.42 -70.38
C ALA A 300 -2.48 40.51 -70.36
N PRO A 301 -1.46 40.78 -71.21
CA PRO A 301 -0.64 39.75 -71.83
C PRO A 301 0.64 39.37 -71.06
N ALA A 302 1.21 38.26 -71.53
CA ALA A 302 2.30 37.47 -70.96
C ALA A 302 3.64 38.20 -70.70
N GLU A 303 4.32 37.76 -69.65
CA GLU A 303 5.77 37.90 -69.47
C GLU A 303 6.43 36.51 -69.28
N PRO A 304 7.70 36.33 -69.72
CA PRO A 304 8.33 35.03 -69.99
C PRO A 304 8.93 34.36 -68.74
N PRO A 305 9.23 33.04 -68.79
CA PRO A 305 9.67 32.29 -67.62
C PRO A 305 11.16 32.53 -67.32
N LEU A 306 11.47 32.77 -66.05
CA LEU A 306 12.84 32.68 -65.53
C LEU A 306 13.12 31.29 -64.93
N PRO A 307 14.37 30.79 -65.05
CA PRO A 307 14.70 29.37 -64.99
C PRO A 307 14.77 28.80 -63.57
N ARG A 308 14.48 27.49 -63.48
CA ARG A 308 14.69 26.64 -62.29
C ARG A 308 16.16 26.62 -61.89
N ALA A 309 16.45 27.01 -60.64
CA ALA A 309 17.70 26.67 -59.99
C ALA A 309 17.56 25.31 -59.26
N THR A 310 18.49 24.44 -59.63
CA THR A 310 18.65 23.03 -59.27
C THR A 310 19.19 22.83 -57.86
N SER A 311 18.85 21.67 -57.31
CA SER A 311 19.32 21.09 -56.05
C SER A 311 20.84 20.92 -55.98
N ALA A 312 21.41 21.16 -54.79
CA ALA A 312 22.54 20.45 -54.15
C ALA A 312 22.82 21.19 -52.81
N THR A 313 23.27 20.61 -51.70
CA THR A 313 24.25 19.55 -51.54
C THR A 313 24.18 19.02 -50.10
N ARG A 314 24.35 17.70 -49.95
CA ARG A 314 24.49 16.94 -48.70
C ARG A 314 25.85 17.24 -48.03
N PRO A 315 25.95 17.49 -46.71
CA PRO A 315 27.23 17.66 -46.05
C PRO A 315 27.99 16.33 -45.86
N PRO A 316 29.34 16.35 -45.92
CA PRO A 316 30.18 15.15 -45.91
C PRO A 316 30.40 14.55 -44.52
N GLN A 317 30.55 13.22 -44.48
CA GLN A 317 30.86 12.43 -43.29
C GLN A 317 32.34 12.58 -42.88
N ARG A 318 32.57 12.57 -41.56
CA ARG A 318 33.86 12.72 -40.89
C ARG A 318 34.60 11.36 -40.83
N PRO A 319 35.87 11.27 -41.22
CA PRO A 319 36.67 10.05 -41.07
C PRO A 319 37.25 9.90 -39.65
N PRO A 320 37.51 8.67 -39.16
CA PRO A 320 38.11 8.41 -37.85
C PRO A 320 39.62 8.11 -37.96
N ALA A 321 40.37 8.38 -36.88
CA ALA A 321 41.61 7.71 -36.41
C ALA A 321 42.41 8.64 -35.47
N PRO A 322 43.48 8.18 -34.76
CA PRO A 322 43.96 6.81 -34.52
C PRO A 322 44.21 6.47 -33.03
N ALA A 323 44.48 5.19 -32.77
CA ALA A 323 45.07 4.67 -31.53
C ALA A 323 46.60 4.84 -31.53
N SER A 324 47.22 4.99 -30.35
CA SER A 324 48.65 4.75 -30.15
C SER A 324 48.96 4.45 -28.68
N ALA A 325 49.70 3.35 -28.51
CA ALA A 325 50.61 2.91 -27.44
C ALA A 325 50.13 2.95 -25.97
#